data_AF-A0A971KS39-F1
#
_entry.id   AF-A0A971KS39-F1
#
_cell.length_a   1.000
_cell.length_b   1.000
_cell.length_c   1.000
_cell.angle_alpha   90.00
_cell.angle_beta   90.00
_cell.angle_gamma   90.00
#
_symmetry.space_group_name_H-M   'P 1'
#
loop_
_entity.id
_entity.type
_entity.pdbx_description
1 polymer ?
#
loop_
_entity_poly.entity_id
_entity_poly.type
_entity_poly.pdbx_seq_one_letter_code
_entity_poly.pdbx_strand_id
1 'polypeptide(L)'
;MKKISIWFKALLKTVGYTLCVYPAFLVKNIWYHLRSPSVMLYTFIFFFLDRFTKMLVVNNSHNLPVTVIDNIFTLTYVKNPGVAFGWFPDWRLPPIIMALTMIIIITYYSLKLPEEE
;
A
#
# COMPACT_ATOMS: atom_id res chain seq x y z
N MET A 1 -27.34 -27.01 22.12
CA MET A 1 -26.79 -27.15 20.75
C MET A 1 -27.54 -26.34 19.67
N LYS A 2 -28.89 -26.34 19.62
CA LYS A 2 -29.66 -25.61 18.58
C LYS A 2 -29.43 -24.08 18.52
N LYS A 3 -29.32 -23.38 19.67
CA LYS A 3 -29.09 -21.92 19.69
C LYS A 3 -27.75 -21.51 19.05
N ILE A 4 -26.67 -22.24 19.33
CA ILE A 4 -25.34 -21.99 18.75
C ILE A 4 -25.36 -22.14 17.22
N SER A 5 -26.11 -23.12 16.70
CA SER A 5 -26.29 -23.31 15.26
C SER A 5 -27.03 -22.15 14.58
N ILE A 6 -27.99 -21.53 15.26
CA ILE A 6 -28.75 -20.38 14.75
C ILE A 6 -27.84 -19.14 14.67
N TRP A 7 -27.09 -18.85 15.72
CA TRP A 7 -26.14 -17.73 15.74
C TRP A 7 -25.03 -17.90 14.70
N PHE A 8 -24.52 -19.13 14.52
CA PHE A 8 -23.51 -19.41 13.50
C PHE A 8 -24.05 -19.19 12.08
N LYS A 9 -25.29 -19.61 11.79
CA LYS A 9 -25.94 -19.35 10.49
C LYS A 9 -26.22 -17.86 10.27
N ALA A 10 -26.60 -17.14 11.32
CA ALA A 10 -26.79 -15.69 11.26
C ALA A 10 -25.47 -14.97 10.94
N LEU A 11 -24.37 -15.38 11.60
CA LEU A 11 -23.02 -14.86 11.36
C LEU A 11 -22.55 -15.13 9.92
N LEU A 12 -22.77 -16.34 9.40
CA LEU A 12 -22.43 -16.67 8.02
C LEU A 12 -23.18 -15.82 7.00
N LYS A 13 -24.47 -15.56 7.25
CA LYS A 13 -25.28 -14.68 6.40
C LYS A 13 -24.84 -13.23 6.47
N THR A 14 -24.53 -12.70 7.65
CA THR A 14 -24.06 -11.32 7.79
C THR A 14 -22.70 -11.13 7.16
N VAL A 15 -21.77 -12.07 7.33
CA VAL A 15 -20.46 -12.05 6.67
C VAL A 15 -20.60 -12.17 5.14
N GLY A 16 -21.44 -13.07 4.64
CA GLY A 16 -21.70 -13.17 3.20
C GLY A 16 -22.30 -11.88 2.63
N TYR A 17 -23.27 -11.29 3.34
CA TYR A 17 -23.88 -10.02 2.94
C TYR A 17 -22.87 -8.86 2.93
N THR A 18 -22.04 -8.72 3.97
CA THR A 18 -21.00 -7.68 3.98
C THR A 18 -19.97 -7.91 2.89
N LEU A 19 -19.54 -9.15 2.64
CA LEU A 19 -18.60 -9.45 1.56
C LEU A 19 -19.16 -9.13 0.16
N CYS A 20 -20.48 -9.21 -0.05
CA CYS A 20 -21.11 -8.87 -1.33
C CYS A 20 -21.42 -7.36 -1.46
N VAL A 21 -21.90 -6.73 -0.39
CA VAL A 21 -22.36 -5.34 -0.43
C VAL A 21 -21.21 -4.35 -0.28
N TYR A 22 -20.17 -4.70 0.49
CA TYR A 22 -19.04 -3.81 0.72
C TYR A 22 -18.25 -3.50 -0.56
N PRO A 23 -17.95 -4.45 -1.46
CA PRO A 23 -17.31 -4.14 -2.74
C PRO A 23 -18.16 -3.22 -3.62
N ALA A 24 -19.48 -3.45 -3.69
CA ALA A 24 -20.37 -2.59 -4.47
C ALA A 24 -20.46 -1.16 -3.91
N PHE A 25 -20.47 -1.02 -2.58
CA PHE A 25 -20.37 0.26 -1.89
C PHE A 25 -19.04 0.95 -2.19
N LEU A 26 -17.92 0.23 -2.14
CA LEU A 26 -16.57 0.74 -2.40
C LEU A 26 -16.43 1.26 -3.83
N VAL A 27 -16.98 0.54 -4.82
CA VAL A 27 -17.01 0.94 -6.24
C VAL A 27 -17.89 2.18 -6.44
N LYS A 28 -19.09 2.21 -5.84
CA LYS A 28 -20.00 3.36 -5.97
C LYS A 28 -19.44 4.63 -5.32
N ASN A 29 -18.70 4.47 -4.22
CA ASN A 29 -18.12 5.55 -3.45
C ASN A 29 -16.61 5.71 -3.70
N ILE A 30 -16.09 5.21 -4.82
CA ILE A 30 -14.65 5.21 -5.13
C ILE A 30 -14.09 6.63 -5.05
N TRP A 31 -14.83 7.64 -5.51
CA TRP A 31 -14.47 9.05 -5.46
C TRP A 31 -14.43 9.62 -4.03
N TYR A 32 -15.33 9.18 -3.17
CA TYR A 32 -15.33 9.55 -1.74
C TYR A 32 -14.17 8.89 -1.00
N HIS A 33 -13.88 7.63 -1.33
CA HIS A 33 -12.67 6.92 -0.95
C HIS A 33 -11.45 7.32 -1.77
N LEU A 34 -11.46 8.40 -2.55
CA LEU A 34 -10.26 9.03 -3.10
C LEU A 34 -10.08 10.44 -2.52
N ARG A 35 -11.06 10.94 -1.75
CA ARG A 35 -11.02 12.22 -1.04
C ARG A 35 -10.46 11.98 0.37
N SER A 36 -9.45 12.77 0.73
CA SER A 36 -8.72 12.95 2.00
C SER A 36 -8.57 11.75 2.97
N PRO A 37 -9.59 11.23 3.70
CA PRO A 37 -9.44 10.09 4.62
C PRO A 37 -8.93 8.78 4.00
N SER A 38 -9.13 8.56 2.71
CA SER A 38 -8.68 7.34 2.05
C SER A 38 -7.21 7.33 1.63
N VAL A 39 -6.62 8.51 1.43
CA VAL A 39 -5.19 8.64 1.11
C VAL A 39 -4.33 8.03 2.22
N MET A 40 -4.75 8.20 3.48
CA MET A 40 -4.09 7.57 4.63
C MET A 40 -4.23 6.04 4.61
N LEU A 41 -5.40 5.51 4.27
CA LEU A 41 -5.62 4.07 4.14
C LEU A 41 -4.73 3.47 3.05
N TYR A 42 -4.70 4.07 1.86
CA TYR A 42 -3.85 3.60 0.77
C TYR A 42 -2.37 3.71 1.13
N THR A 43 -1.95 4.83 1.72
CA THR A 43 -0.56 5.01 2.18
C THR A 43 -0.16 3.89 3.14
N PHE A 44 -1.03 3.53 4.07
CA PHE A 44 -0.81 2.42 4.99
C PHE A 44 -0.68 1.09 4.24
N ILE A 45 -1.63 0.76 3.37
CA ILE A 45 -1.59 -0.49 2.59
C ILE A 45 -0.30 -0.58 1.76
N PHE A 46 0.07 0.48 1.04
CA PHE A 46 1.27 0.50 0.21
C PHE A 46 2.55 0.44 1.04
N PHE A 47 2.61 1.08 2.21
CA PHE A 47 3.76 0.98 3.11
C PHE A 47 3.99 -0.47 3.56
N PHE A 48 2.92 -1.18 3.94
CA PHE A 48 3.01 -2.58 4.33
C PHE A 48 3.42 -3.48 3.16
N LEU A 49 2.81 -3.29 1.98
CA LEU A 49 3.17 -4.05 0.78
C LEU A 49 4.64 -3.82 0.37
N ASP A 50 5.12 -2.58 0.41
CA ASP A 50 6.52 -2.23 0.12
C ASP A 50 7.50 -2.94 1.07
N ARG A 51 7.24 -2.88 2.39
CA ARG A 51 8.09 -3.53 3.38
C ARG A 51 8.06 -5.05 3.27
N PHE A 52 6.87 -5.62 3.09
CA PHE A 52 6.69 -7.06 2.96
C PHE A 52 7.39 -7.62 1.72
N THR A 53 7.21 -6.99 0.55
CA THR A 53 7.87 -7.42 -0.69
C THR A 53 9.39 -7.29 -0.60
N LYS A 54 9.93 -6.20 -0.04
CA LYS A 54 11.38 -6.06 0.21
C LYS A 54 11.92 -7.14 1.14
N MET A 55 11.18 -7.48 2.20
CA MET A 55 11.57 -8.56 3.11
C MET A 55 11.62 -9.92 2.40
N LEU A 56 10.62 -10.22 1.56
CA LEU A 56 10.61 -11.45 0.75
C LEU A 56 11.82 -11.51 -0.18
N VAL A 57 12.16 -10.40 -0.85
CA VAL A 57 13.32 -10.32 -1.76
C VAL A 57 14.64 -10.53 -1.01
N VAL A 58 14.82 -9.92 0.17
CA VAL A 58 16.04 -10.08 0.97
C VAL A 58 16.19 -11.53 1.45
N ASN A 59 15.12 -12.13 1.98
CA ASN A 59 15.15 -13.49 2.50
C ASN A 59 15.38 -14.54 1.40
N ASN A 60 14.92 -14.26 0.18
CA ASN A 60 15.08 -15.14 -0.99
C ASN A 60 16.17 -14.67 -1.95
N SER A 61 17.10 -13.83 -1.48
CA SER A 61 18.15 -13.22 -2.33
C SER A 61 19.03 -14.25 -3.03
N HIS A 62 19.22 -15.44 -2.44
CA HIS A 62 19.97 -16.55 -3.03
C HIS A 62 19.31 -17.15 -4.27
N ASN A 63 18.00 -16.97 -4.45
CA ASN A 63 17.25 -17.48 -5.60
C ASN A 63 17.13 -16.45 -6.73
N LEU A 64 17.68 -15.24 -6.57
CA LEU A 64 17.58 -14.15 -7.55
C LEU A 64 18.89 -14.08 -8.37
N PRO A 65 18.84 -13.75 -9.67
CA PRO A 65 17.68 -13.24 -10.42
C PRO A 65 16.68 -14.31 -10.88
N VAL A 66 15.38 -13.95 -10.94
CA VAL A 66 14.30 -14.79 -11.49
C VAL A 66 13.63 -14.06 -12.65
N THR A 67 13.64 -14.65 -13.83
CA THR A 67 12.86 -14.15 -14.97
C THR A 67 11.38 -14.51 -14.75
N VAL A 68 10.52 -13.50 -14.73
CA VAL A 68 9.06 -13.65 -14.55
C VAL A 68 8.36 -13.58 -15.90
N ILE A 69 8.82 -12.69 -16.79
CA ILE A 69 8.36 -12.59 -18.18
C ILE A 69 9.61 -12.52 -19.04
N ASP A 70 9.78 -13.49 -19.94
CA ASP A 70 10.95 -13.58 -20.81
C ASP A 70 11.18 -12.27 -21.57
N ASN A 71 12.42 -11.77 -21.51
CA ASN A 71 12.89 -10.54 -22.15
C ASN A 71 12.20 -9.23 -21.70
N ILE A 72 11.31 -9.25 -20.71
CA ILE A 72 10.58 -8.06 -20.25
C ILE A 72 10.81 -7.79 -18.77
N PHE A 73 10.67 -8.82 -17.93
CA PHE A 73 10.66 -8.64 -16.48
C PHE A 73 11.46 -9.72 -15.76
N THR A 74 12.55 -9.28 -15.14
CA THR A 74 13.40 -10.09 -14.27
C THR A 74 13.43 -9.47 -12.88
N LEU A 75 13.08 -10.26 -11.87
CA LEU A 75 13.19 -9.87 -10.48
C LEU A 75 14.65 -10.05 -10.04
N THR A 76 15.26 -8.97 -9.54
CA THR A 76 16.67 -8.97 -9.09
C THR A 76 16.80 -8.33 -7.72
N TYR A 77 17.78 -8.77 -6.93
CA TYR A 77 18.12 -8.10 -5.68
C TYR A 77 19.23 -7.07 -5.91
N VAL A 78 18.91 -5.78 -5.74
CA VAL A 78 19.88 -4.68 -5.86
C VAL A 78 19.75 -3.76 -4.64
N LYS A 79 20.88 -3.44 -4.02
CA LYS A 79 20.97 -2.39 -2.99
C LYS A 79 21.28 -1.07 -3.69
N ASN A 80 20.42 -0.06 -3.50
CA ASN A 80 20.72 1.30 -3.94
C ASN A 80 21.26 2.11 -2.74
N PRO A 81 22.58 2.37 -2.64
CA PRO A 81 23.15 3.17 -1.56
C PRO A 81 22.88 4.66 -1.71
N GLY A 82 22.43 5.12 -2.88
CA GLY A 82 22.04 6.51 -3.17
C GLY A 82 20.57 6.65 -3.56
N VAL A 83 20.23 7.73 -4.26
CA VAL A 83 18.90 7.95 -4.86
C VAL A 83 18.93 7.64 -6.36
N ALA A 84 17.88 8.04 -7.11
CA ALA A 84 17.85 7.87 -8.56
C ALA A 84 19.13 8.46 -9.21
N PHE A 85 19.60 7.83 -10.29
CA PHE A 85 20.84 8.18 -10.99
C PHE A 85 22.13 8.10 -10.17
N GLY A 86 22.12 7.41 -9.02
CA GLY A 86 23.31 7.24 -8.18
C GLY A 86 23.72 8.51 -7.42
N TRP A 87 22.82 9.48 -7.28
CA TRP A 87 23.09 10.68 -6.48
C TRP A 87 23.21 10.36 -4.99
N PHE A 88 24.07 11.09 -4.28
CA PHE A 88 24.34 10.94 -2.84
C PHE A 88 24.69 9.51 -2.41
N PRO A 89 25.68 8.84 -3.03
CA PRO A 89 26.07 7.48 -2.65
C PRO A 89 26.58 7.48 -1.20
N ASP A 90 26.11 6.52 -0.41
CA ASP A 90 26.46 6.30 1.00
C ASP A 90 26.12 7.46 1.96
N TRP A 91 25.59 8.57 1.44
CA TRP A 91 25.18 9.73 2.23
C TRP A 91 23.67 9.74 2.45
N ARG A 92 23.26 9.21 3.60
CA ARG A 92 21.84 8.97 3.92
C ARG A 92 21.05 10.23 4.29
N LEU A 93 21.71 11.28 4.79
CA LEU A 93 21.02 12.44 5.35
C LEU A 93 20.22 13.26 4.31
N PRO A 94 20.79 13.66 3.15
CA PRO A 94 20.05 14.49 2.20
C PRO A 94 18.76 13.81 1.68
N PRO A 95 18.76 12.52 1.30
CA PRO A 95 17.54 11.83 0.90
C PRO A 95 16.48 11.74 2.01
N ILE A 96 16.90 11.55 3.26
CA ILE A 96 15.98 11.50 4.42
C ILE A 96 15.30 12.85 4.61
N ILE A 97 16.07 13.95 4.59
CA ILE A 97 15.52 15.31 4.74
C ILE A 97 14.55 15.60 3.60
N MET A 98 14.92 15.30 2.36
CA MET A 98 14.07 15.49 1.19
C MET A 98 12.75 14.70 1.30
N ALA A 99 12.81 13.43 1.74
CA ALA A 99 11.62 12.60 1.94
C ALA A 99 10.70 13.18 3.03
N LEU A 100 11.26 13.63 4.15
CA LEU A 100 10.49 14.26 5.23
C LEU A 100 9.82 15.56 4.76
N THR A 101 10.55 16.42 4.04
CA THR A 101 10.00 17.65 3.46
C THR A 101 8.85 17.34 2.51
N MET A 102 8.98 16.34 1.63
CA MET A 102 7.91 15.94 0.73
C MET A 102 6.69 15.38 1.47
N ILE A 103 6.89 14.56 2.51
CA ILE A 103 5.79 14.05 3.33
C ILE A 103 4.99 15.20 3.93
N ILE A 104 5.66 16.22 4.48
CA ILE A 104 5.00 17.41 5.06
C ILE A 104 4.19 18.15 4.00
N ILE A 105 4.79 18.43 2.84
CA ILE A 105 4.12 19.14 1.74
C ILE A 105 2.89 18.37 1.25
N ILE A 106 3.05 17.08 0.94
CA ILE A 106 1.95 16.23 0.46
C ILE A 106 0.85 16.15 1.51
N THR A 107 1.19 15.97 2.79
CA THR A 107 0.21 15.91 3.87
C THR A 107 -0.55 17.22 4.02
N TYR A 108 0.16 18.35 4.01
CA TYR A 108 -0.47 19.68 4.10
C TYR A 108 -1.49 19.90 2.97
N TYR A 109 -1.09 19.66 1.72
CA TYR A 109 -1.99 19.82 0.58
C TYR A 109 -3.11 18.77 0.53
N SER A 110 -2.88 17.56 1.03
CA SER A 110 -3.91 16.50 1.08
C SER A 110 -4.98 16.76 2.15
N LEU A 111 -4.63 17.51 3.20
CA LEU A 111 -5.55 17.92 4.26
C LEU A 111 -6.23 19.27 3.97
N LYS A 112 -5.66 20.09 3.08
CA LYS A 112 -6.33 21.30 2.60
C LYS A 112 -7.53 20.88 1.74
N LEU A 113 -8.72 20.94 2.32
CA LEU A 113 -9.98 20.77 1.58
C LEU A 113 -10.01 21.81 0.45
N PRO A 114 -10.47 21.46 -0.77
CA PRO A 114 -10.69 22.47 -1.80
C PRO A 114 -11.64 23.53 -1.21
N GLU A 115 -11.25 24.79 -1.31
CA GLU A 115 -12.12 25.92 -0.96
C GLU A 115 -13.40 25.76 -1.79
N GLU A 116 -14.55 25.81 -1.13
CA GLU A 116 -15.85 25.76 -1.81
C GLU A 116 -15.90 26.96 -2.77
N GLU A 117 -15.91 26.70 -4.08
CA GLU A 117 -16.29 27.69 -5.09
C GLU A 117 -17.80 27.93 -5.06
#